data_AF-A0A953FGD3-F1
#
_entry.id   AF-A0A953FGD3-F1
#
_cell.length_a   1.000
_cell.length_b   1.000
_cell.length_c   1.000
_cell.angle_alpha   90.00
_cell.angle_beta   90.00
_cell.angle_gamma   90.00
#
_symmetry.space_group_name_H-M   'P 1'
#
loop_
_entity.id
_entity.type
_entity.pdbx_description
1 polymer ?
#
loop_
_entity_poly.entity_id
_entity_poly.type
_entity_poly.pdbx_seq_one_letter_code
_entity_poly.pdbx_strand_id
1 'polypeptide(L)'
;MTHYIHHQRLTEGKDYTIGNFRITGSRIRGYFLEPGGPSTKESGKDRRIPPGTYDLVWHSGDRFRGVLKLYNADVPVERAILIHGGNRGKDTEGCLLPGTVAGGDYVTHSRDMLQAINKFVRKVGIKNVKVVITEISSGSAQRAVA
;
A
#
# COMPACT_ATOMS: atom_id res chain seq x y z
N MET A 1 -9.72 -15.37 12.71
CA MET A 1 -8.28 -15.33 12.38
C MET A 1 -7.98 -14.02 11.69
N THR A 2 -6.92 -13.33 12.09
CA THR A 2 -6.52 -12.05 11.46
C THR A 2 -5.54 -12.31 10.32
N HIS A 3 -5.75 -11.65 9.19
CA HIS A 3 -4.88 -11.64 8.03
C HIS A 3 -4.16 -10.29 7.93
N TYR A 4 -2.95 -10.31 7.39
CA TYR A 4 -2.10 -9.13 7.25
C TYR A 4 -1.69 -8.96 5.80
N ILE A 5 -1.88 -7.75 5.28
CA ILE A 5 -1.22 -7.28 4.06
C ILE A 5 0.08 -6.62 4.51
N HIS A 6 1.20 -7.34 4.42
CA HIS A 6 2.50 -6.79 4.74
C HIS A 6 3.06 -6.06 3.53
N HIS A 7 3.19 -4.75 3.60
CA HIS A 7 3.83 -3.87 2.62
C HIS A 7 5.21 -3.46 3.16
N GLN A 8 6.27 -3.94 2.52
CA GLN A 8 7.65 -3.63 2.85
C GLN A 8 8.22 -2.74 1.76
N ARG A 9 8.52 -1.48 2.10
CA ARG A 9 9.18 -0.55 1.19
C ARG A 9 10.57 -1.06 0.81
N LEU A 10 10.95 -0.89 -0.45
CA LEU A 10 12.21 -1.39 -1.01
C LEU A 10 13.05 -0.27 -1.58
N THR A 11 12.45 0.59 -2.40
CA THR A 11 13.16 1.67 -3.12
C THR A 11 12.35 2.95 -3.08
N GLU A 12 13.05 4.07 -2.98
CA GLU A 12 12.49 5.41 -3.05
C GLU A 12 13.18 6.17 -4.18
N GLY A 13 12.38 6.80 -5.04
CA GLY A 13 12.81 7.76 -6.04
C GLY A 13 12.35 9.17 -5.67
N LYS A 14 12.40 10.07 -6.65
CA LYS A 14 12.06 11.49 -6.44
C LYS A 14 10.61 11.71 -5.99
N ASP A 15 9.68 11.00 -6.62
CA ASP A 15 8.24 11.17 -6.50
C ASP A 15 7.50 9.84 -6.27
N TYR A 16 8.23 8.76 -6.01
CA TYR A 16 7.66 7.44 -5.77
C TYR A 16 8.41 6.66 -4.70
N THR A 17 7.70 5.73 -4.07
CA THR A 17 8.24 4.64 -3.26
C THR A 17 7.63 3.34 -3.76
N ILE A 18 8.45 2.33 -4.01
CA ILE A 18 7.99 0.98 -4.36
C ILE A 18 8.29 0.05 -3.19
N GLY A 19 7.30 -0.77 -2.83
CA GLY A 19 7.46 -1.86 -1.89
C GLY A 19 6.83 -3.15 -2.39
N ASN A 20 7.32 -4.28 -1.92
CA ASN A 20 6.62 -5.55 -2.14
C ASN A 20 5.51 -5.70 -1.10
N PHE A 21 4.49 -6.49 -1.44
CA PHE A 21 3.53 -6.93 -0.45
C PHE A 21 3.15 -8.39 -0.57
N ARG A 22 2.68 -8.95 0.55
CA ARG A 22 2.10 -10.30 0.65
C ARG A 22 0.92 -10.30 1.61
N ILE A 23 -0.09 -11.12 1.32
CA ILE A 23 -1.25 -11.31 2.19
C ILE A 23 -1.18 -12.67 2.88
N THR A 24 -1.14 -12.67 4.22
CA THR A 24 -1.04 -13.91 5.01
C THR A 24 -2.25 -14.83 4.80
N GLY A 25 -2.00 -16.14 4.70
CA GLY A 25 -3.05 -17.12 4.41
C GLY A 25 -3.53 -17.13 2.95
N SER A 26 -2.76 -16.53 2.03
CA SER A 26 -3.06 -16.55 0.60
C SER A 26 -1.79 -16.63 -0.26
N ARG A 27 -1.95 -16.86 -1.57
CA ARG A 27 -0.88 -16.72 -2.57
C ARG A 27 -0.78 -15.30 -3.16
N ILE A 28 -1.61 -14.36 -2.70
CA ILE A 28 -1.65 -13.00 -3.23
C ILE A 28 -0.42 -12.24 -2.74
N ARG A 29 0.39 -11.80 -3.70
CA ARG A 29 1.59 -11.00 -3.52
C ARG A 29 1.81 -10.12 -4.75
N GLY A 30 2.51 -9.02 -4.57
CA GLY A 30 2.77 -8.06 -5.63
C GLY A 30 3.57 -6.88 -5.11
N TYR A 31 3.31 -5.71 -5.68
CA TYR A 31 3.96 -4.46 -5.33
C TYR A 31 2.93 -3.38 -5.03
N PHE A 32 3.29 -2.45 -4.16
CA PHE A 32 2.63 -1.16 -4.03
C PHE A 32 3.58 -0.06 -4.50
N LEU A 33 3.03 0.88 -5.27
CA LEU A 33 3.61 2.19 -5.50
C LEU A 33 2.85 3.23 -4.67
N GLU A 34 3.57 4.09 -3.97
CA GLU A 34 3.05 5.26 -3.25
C GLU A 34 3.96 6.46 -3.52
N PRO A 35 3.63 7.70 -3.12
CA PRO A 35 4.52 8.84 -3.33
C PRO A 35 5.89 8.68 -2.65
N GLY A 36 6.83 9.56 -3.01
CA GLY A 36 8.11 9.69 -2.33
C GLY A 36 7.97 10.12 -0.87
N GLY A 37 9.05 9.96 -0.10
CA GLY A 37 9.15 10.48 1.27
C GLY A 37 9.26 12.01 1.32
N PRO A 38 9.29 12.60 2.52
CA PRO A 38 9.10 11.95 3.82
C PRO A 38 7.63 11.53 4.04
N SER A 39 7.39 10.64 5.00
CA SER A 39 6.03 10.29 5.42
C SER A 39 5.34 11.47 6.14
N THR A 40 4.02 11.57 6.04
CA THR A 40 3.23 12.56 6.79
C THR A 40 1.88 12.00 7.24
N LYS A 41 1.32 12.56 8.32
CA LYS A 41 -0.06 12.31 8.80
C LYS A 41 -1.07 13.33 8.25
N GLU A 42 -0.60 14.45 7.68
CA GLU A 42 -1.44 15.52 7.08
C GLU A 42 -2.01 15.18 5.70
N SER A 43 -3.32 15.43 5.51
CA SER A 43 -3.99 15.26 4.21
C SER A 43 -3.53 16.31 3.19
N GLY A 44 -3.65 15.99 1.89
CA GLY A 44 -3.41 16.93 0.79
C GLY A 44 -1.96 17.34 0.55
N LYS A 45 -0.99 16.54 1.01
CA LYS A 45 0.45 16.85 0.87
C LYS A 45 1.16 16.10 -0.26
N ASP A 46 0.49 15.16 -0.93
CA ASP A 46 1.10 14.23 -1.89
C ASP A 46 2.38 13.59 -1.34
N ARG A 47 2.22 12.87 -0.23
CA ARG A 47 3.30 12.21 0.49
C ARG A 47 2.84 10.86 0.99
N ARG A 48 3.78 9.92 1.04
CA ARG A 48 3.53 8.58 1.56
C ARG A 48 3.01 8.59 2.99
N ILE A 49 2.20 7.58 3.31
CA ILE A 49 1.66 7.38 4.66
C ILE A 49 2.78 6.96 5.64
N PRO A 50 2.70 7.18 6.95
CA PRO A 50 3.71 6.68 7.89
C PRO A 50 3.71 5.15 7.97
N PRO A 51 4.84 4.52 8.29
CA PRO A 51 4.89 3.12 8.70
C PRO A 51 3.96 2.86 9.88
N GLY A 52 3.45 1.64 9.98
CA GLY A 52 2.57 1.25 11.07
C GLY A 52 1.56 0.18 10.67
N THR A 53 0.66 -0.11 11.60
CA THR A 53 -0.46 -1.02 11.36
C THR A 53 -1.74 -0.21 11.17
N TYR A 54 -2.48 -0.55 10.12
CA TYR A 54 -3.69 0.14 9.70
C TYR A 54 -4.88 -0.81 9.67
N ASP A 55 -5.98 -0.33 10.20
CA ASP A 55 -7.31 -0.89 10.01
C ASP A 55 -7.89 -0.47 8.65
N LEU A 56 -8.93 -1.19 8.23
CA LEU A 56 -9.55 -1.04 6.93
C LEU A 56 -11.04 -0.73 7.04
N VAL A 57 -11.50 0.19 6.19
CA VAL A 57 -12.92 0.39 5.87
C VAL A 57 -13.12 0.43 4.35
N TRP A 58 -14.33 0.14 3.89
CA TRP A 58 -14.69 0.35 2.49
C TRP A 58 -14.89 1.83 2.22
N HIS A 59 -14.33 2.32 1.12
CA HIS A 59 -14.54 3.68 0.65
C HIS A 59 -15.73 3.77 -0.30
N SER A 60 -16.54 4.80 -0.11
CA SER A 60 -17.74 5.10 -0.89
C SER A 60 -17.72 6.53 -1.44
N GLY A 61 -16.59 6.95 -2.03
CA GLY A 61 -16.46 8.25 -2.68
C GLY A 61 -16.99 8.25 -4.12
N ASP A 62 -16.97 9.44 -4.73
CA ASP A 62 -17.44 9.64 -6.11
C ASP A 62 -16.42 9.15 -7.15
N ARG A 63 -15.14 9.52 -6.98
CA ARG A 63 -14.06 9.11 -7.89
C ARG A 63 -13.66 7.64 -7.72
N PHE A 64 -13.59 7.18 -6.48
CA PHE A 64 -13.22 5.81 -6.14
C PHE A 64 -14.28 5.19 -5.23
N ARG A 65 -14.82 4.04 -5.62
CA ARG A 65 -15.87 3.33 -4.89
C ARG A 65 -15.54 1.85 -4.74
N GLY A 66 -15.85 1.31 -3.56
CA GLY A 66 -15.66 -0.11 -3.28
C GLY A 66 -14.19 -0.52 -3.16
N VAL A 67 -13.31 0.45 -2.93
CA VAL A 67 -11.88 0.26 -2.63
C VAL A 67 -11.63 0.31 -1.12
N LEU A 68 -10.47 -0.15 -0.69
CA LEU A 68 -10.07 -0.15 0.71
C LEU A 68 -9.51 1.22 1.10
N LYS A 69 -9.81 1.66 2.32
CA LYS A 69 -9.31 2.88 2.94
C LYS A 69 -8.66 2.56 4.28
N LEU A 70 -7.44 3.04 4.47
CA LEU A 70 -6.58 2.78 5.62
C LEU A 70 -6.76 3.88 6.67
N TYR A 71 -6.70 3.49 7.95
CA TYR A 71 -6.68 4.41 9.09
C TYR A 71 -6.07 3.72 10.32
N ASN A 72 -5.62 4.50 11.29
CA ASN A 72 -5.26 4.02 12.62
C ASN A 72 -5.42 5.16 13.65
N ALA A 73 -4.91 4.98 14.87
CA ALA A 73 -5.02 6.00 15.92
C ALA A 73 -4.31 7.33 15.57
N ASP A 74 -3.28 7.27 14.73
CA ASP A 74 -2.45 8.41 14.35
C ASP A 74 -2.88 9.07 13.03
N VAL A 75 -3.48 8.28 12.15
CA VAL A 75 -3.85 8.65 10.79
C VAL A 75 -5.36 8.52 10.66
N PRO A 76 -6.09 9.64 10.68
CA PRO A 76 -7.54 9.63 10.67
C PRO A 76 -8.09 9.12 9.34
N VAL A 77 -9.29 8.53 9.37
CA VAL A 77 -9.94 7.96 8.18
C VAL A 77 -10.26 9.02 7.11
N GLU A 78 -10.36 10.28 7.53
CA GLU A 78 -10.55 11.48 6.72
C GLU A 78 -9.34 11.80 5.84
N ARG A 79 -8.14 11.33 6.19
CA ARG A 79 -6.96 11.40 5.31
C ARG A 79 -7.18 10.64 4.00
N ALA A 80 -8.16 9.72 3.97
CA ALA A 80 -8.61 9.02 2.77
C ALA A 80 -7.48 8.31 2.02
N ILE A 81 -6.62 7.59 2.73
CA ILE A 81 -5.56 6.79 2.11
C ILE A 81 -6.15 5.51 1.55
N LEU A 82 -6.24 5.42 0.23
CA LEU A 82 -6.91 4.32 -0.47
C LEU A 82 -5.91 3.30 -1.03
N ILE A 83 -6.37 2.06 -1.22
CA ILE A 83 -5.76 1.13 -2.16
C ILE A 83 -6.59 1.18 -3.45
N HIS A 84 -6.08 1.84 -4.50
CA HIS A 84 -6.84 2.03 -5.74
C HIS A 84 -6.00 1.79 -7.00
N GLY A 85 -6.66 1.68 -8.14
CA GLY A 85 -5.99 1.42 -9.41
C GLY A 85 -5.20 2.64 -9.89
N GLY A 86 -3.98 2.41 -10.35
CA GLY A 86 -3.06 3.42 -10.87
C GLY A 86 -1.69 2.76 -11.09
N ASN A 87 -0.84 3.33 -11.92
CA ASN A 87 0.42 2.70 -12.31
C ASN A 87 1.66 3.56 -12.03
N ARG A 88 1.53 4.86 -11.77
CA ARG A 88 2.65 5.79 -11.61
C ARG A 88 2.45 6.76 -10.44
N GLY A 89 3.52 7.43 -10.00
CA GLY A 89 3.47 8.43 -8.91
C GLY A 89 2.38 9.49 -9.10
N LYS A 90 2.23 10.03 -10.32
CA LYS A 90 1.16 11.00 -10.66
C LYS A 90 -0.28 10.50 -10.50
N ASP A 91 -0.48 9.19 -10.38
CA ASP A 91 -1.80 8.60 -10.21
C ASP A 91 -2.21 8.55 -8.72
N THR A 92 -1.35 8.97 -7.79
CA THR A 92 -1.57 8.93 -6.34
C THR A 92 -1.18 10.25 -5.68
N GLU A 93 -1.87 10.60 -4.59
CA GLU A 93 -1.56 11.76 -3.74
C GLU A 93 -1.40 11.31 -2.26
N GLY A 94 -0.86 10.10 -2.06
CA GLY A 94 -0.67 9.46 -0.75
C GLY A 94 -1.30 8.08 -0.62
N CYS A 95 -1.99 7.62 -1.65
CA CYS A 95 -2.61 6.29 -1.75
C CYS A 95 -1.60 5.20 -2.15
N LEU A 96 -2.00 3.94 -1.97
CA LEU A 96 -1.26 2.75 -2.38
C LEU A 96 -1.79 2.23 -3.72
N LEU A 97 -0.93 2.14 -4.73
CA LEU A 97 -1.25 1.62 -6.06
C LEU A 97 -0.76 0.17 -6.16
N PRO A 98 -1.64 -0.84 -6.16
CA PRO A 98 -1.22 -2.23 -6.25
C PRO A 98 -0.78 -2.56 -7.68
N GLY A 99 0.08 -3.57 -7.84
CA GLY A 99 0.40 -4.18 -9.13
C GLY A 99 1.05 -5.56 -8.99
N THR A 100 1.10 -6.32 -10.08
CA THR A 100 1.74 -7.64 -10.12
C THR A 100 3.25 -7.54 -10.34
N VAL A 101 3.69 -6.53 -11.09
CA VAL A 101 5.08 -6.28 -11.44
C VAL A 101 5.38 -4.80 -11.18
N ALA A 102 6.58 -4.53 -10.69
CA ALA A 102 7.15 -3.20 -10.55
C ALA A 102 8.37 -3.05 -11.47
N GLY A 103 8.61 -1.84 -11.98
CA GLY A 103 9.80 -1.49 -12.74
C GLY A 103 10.05 0.01 -12.69
N GLY A 104 11.30 0.43 -12.46
CA GLY A 104 11.64 1.85 -12.36
C GLY A 104 10.74 2.62 -11.38
N ASP A 105 9.86 3.47 -11.93
CA ASP A 105 8.92 4.36 -11.28
C ASP A 105 7.44 3.95 -11.43
N TYR A 106 7.16 2.69 -11.81
CA TYR A 106 5.80 2.23 -12.11
C TYR A 106 5.49 0.81 -11.63
N VAL A 107 4.20 0.53 -11.56
CA VAL A 107 3.62 -0.83 -11.43
C VAL A 107 2.72 -1.16 -12.62
N THR A 108 2.45 -2.45 -12.84
CA THR A 108 1.56 -2.92 -13.91
C THR A 108 0.46 -3.85 -13.38
N HIS A 109 -0.58 -4.07 -14.19
CA HIS A 109 -1.75 -4.90 -13.86
C HIS A 109 -2.43 -4.46 -12.56
N SER A 110 -2.48 -3.15 -12.33
CA SER A 110 -2.98 -2.59 -11.07
C SER A 110 -4.43 -2.94 -10.78
N ARG A 111 -5.28 -2.93 -11.80
CA ARG A 111 -6.71 -3.25 -11.67
C ARG A 111 -6.93 -4.72 -11.29
N ASP A 112 -6.15 -5.63 -11.87
CA ASP A 112 -6.26 -7.06 -11.57
C ASP A 112 -5.81 -7.35 -10.14
N MET A 113 -4.70 -6.74 -9.71
CA MET A 113 -4.22 -6.89 -8.35
C MET A 113 -5.19 -6.26 -7.34
N LEU A 114 -5.75 -5.07 -7.64
CA LEU A 114 -6.79 -4.45 -6.82
C LEU A 114 -8.01 -5.37 -6.67
N GLN A 115 -8.46 -5.99 -7.76
CA GLN A 115 -9.58 -6.93 -7.73
C GLN A 115 -9.25 -8.16 -6.86
N ALA A 116 -8.04 -8.70 -6.96
CA ALA A 116 -7.59 -9.83 -6.15
C ALA A 116 -7.58 -9.48 -4.65
N ILE A 117 -7.03 -8.32 -4.27
CA ILE A 117 -7.03 -7.82 -2.89
C ILE A 117 -8.47 -7.65 -2.41
N ASN A 118 -9.32 -6.93 -3.15
CA ASN A 118 -10.70 -6.67 -2.76
C ASN A 118 -11.51 -7.96 -2.61
N LYS A 119 -11.35 -8.92 -3.52
CA LYS A 119 -12.01 -10.23 -3.44
C LYS A 119 -11.58 -10.99 -2.19
N PHE A 120 -10.28 -10.96 -1.85
CA PHE A 120 -9.78 -11.56 -0.63
C PHE A 120 -10.39 -10.91 0.62
N VAL A 121 -10.35 -9.59 0.74
CA VAL A 121 -10.87 -8.87 1.91
C VAL A 121 -12.38 -9.07 2.07
N ARG A 122 -13.14 -9.11 0.98
CA ARG A 122 -14.58 -9.46 1.00
C ARG A 122 -14.81 -10.88 1.53
N LYS A 123 -14.00 -11.84 1.07
CA LYS A 123 -14.12 -13.26 1.47
C LYS A 123 -13.86 -13.46 2.96
N VAL A 124 -12.81 -12.85 3.51
CA VAL A 124 -12.42 -13.07 4.91
C VAL A 124 -13.08 -12.11 5.90
N GLY A 125 -13.74 -11.06 5.38
CA GLY A 125 -14.34 -10.00 6.17
C GLY A 125 -13.32 -8.92 6.54
N ILE A 126 -13.67 -7.66 6.28
CA ILE A 126 -12.75 -6.51 6.41
C ILE A 126 -12.17 -6.32 7.81
N LYS A 127 -12.95 -6.61 8.86
CA LYS A 127 -12.51 -6.53 10.27
C LYS A 127 -11.41 -7.53 10.62
N ASN A 128 -11.22 -8.56 9.78
CA ASN A 128 -10.20 -9.59 9.96
C ASN A 128 -8.93 -9.30 9.14
N VAL A 129 -8.79 -8.11 8.55
CA VAL A 129 -7.62 -7.75 7.72
C VAL A 129 -7.01 -6.45 8.21
N LYS A 130 -5.69 -6.45 8.40
CA LYS A 130 -4.89 -5.25 8.69
C LYS A 130 -3.81 -5.06 7.63
N VAL A 131 -3.42 -3.81 7.37
CA VAL A 131 -2.26 -3.48 6.53
C VAL A 131 -1.10 -3.12 7.44
N VAL A 132 0.05 -3.73 7.22
CA VAL A 132 1.29 -3.42 7.95
C VAL A 132 2.27 -2.81 6.97
N ILE A 133 2.68 -1.58 7.22
CA ILE A 133 3.63 -0.83 6.39
C ILE A 133 4.95 -0.71 7.15
N THR A 134 6.05 -1.13 6.55
CA THR A 134 7.40 -1.03 7.10
C THR A 134 8.32 -0.19 6.22
N GLU A 135 9.23 0.56 6.84
CA GLU A 135 10.22 1.36 6.11
C GLU A 135 11.20 0.51 5.34
N ILE A 136 11.86 1.14 4.37
CA ILE A 136 13.03 0.58 3.68
C ILE A 136 14.00 0.09 4.75
N SER A 137 14.27 -1.21 4.77
CA SER A 137 15.24 -1.78 5.70
C SER A 137 16.61 -1.17 5.40
N SER A 138 17.13 -0.34 6.31
CA SER A 138 18.56 -0.02 6.35
C SER A 138 19.29 -1.34 6.53
N GLY A 139 19.92 -1.85 5.47
CA GLY A 139 20.32 -3.25 5.37
C GLY A 139 21.09 -3.76 6.59
N SER A 140 20.80 -5.00 6.99
CA SER A 140 21.86 -5.87 7.48
C SER A 140 23.01 -5.79 6.46
N ALA A 141 24.19 -5.42 6.95
CA ALA A 141 25.42 -5.30 6.18
C ALA A 141 25.52 -6.41 5.14
N GLN A 142 25.70 -5.99 3.89
CA GLN A 142 26.06 -6.85 2.79
C GLN A 142 27.46 -7.41 3.10
N ARG A 143 27.52 -8.55 3.81
CA ARG A 143 28.73 -9.36 3.85
C ARG A 143 28.86 -10.01 2.48
N ALA A 144 29.54 -9.30 1.59
CA ALA A 144 30.19 -9.91 0.46
C ALA A 144 31.12 -11.00 1.00
N VAL A 145 30.84 -12.22 0.59
CA VAL A 145 31.72 -13.36 0.75
C VAL A 145 32.95 -13.08 -0.11
N ALA A 146 34.11 -13.00 0.53
CA ALA A 146 35.40 -13.20 -0.12
C ALA A 146 35.80 -14.66 0.10
#